data_AF-A0A1I5QRX5-F1
#
_entry.id   AF-A0A1I5QRX5-F1
#
_cell.length_a   1.000
_cell.length_b   1.000
_cell.length_c   1.000
_cell.angle_alpha   90.00
_cell.angle_beta   90.00
_cell.angle_gamma   90.00
#
_symmetry.space_group_name_H-M   'P 1'
#
loop_
_entity.id
_entity.type
_entity.pdbx_description
1 polymer ?
#
loop_
_entity_poly.entity_id
_entity_poly.type
_entity_poly.pdbx_seq_one_letter_code
_entity_poly.pdbx_strand_id
1 'polypeptide(L)'
;MTREERIHLWSALSDVFIDNEVDYGYIARQVAGFDRATVQAAFYQDVAPACYSNLLAPIPPIWTGFDSAWLSATIEQAQAARRSSTLRRLRDRLFIAYLRRALKPEWAKLEQELDRL
;
A
#
# COMPACT_ATOMS: atom_id res chain seq x y z
N MET A 1 9.58 -7.01 -12.65
CA MET A 1 9.77 -6.03 -11.58
C MET A 1 10.92 -6.45 -10.67
N THR A 2 12.01 -5.69 -10.66
CA THR A 2 13.16 -5.87 -9.77
C THR A 2 12.76 -5.61 -8.31
N ARG A 3 13.58 -6.00 -7.33
CA ARG A 3 13.26 -5.71 -5.91
C ARG A 3 13.18 -4.22 -5.64
N GLU A 4 14.07 -3.43 -6.22
CA GLU A 4 14.12 -1.98 -6.06
C GLU A 4 12.86 -1.31 -6.62
N GLU A 5 12.40 -1.75 -7.79
CA GLU A 5 11.14 -1.28 -8.38
C GLU A 5 9.93 -1.60 -7.49
N ARG A 6 9.90 -2.78 -6.84
CA ARG A 6 8.83 -3.10 -5.88
C ARG A 6 8.86 -2.17 -4.67
N ILE A 7 10.05 -1.92 -4.12
CA ILE A 7 10.21 -1.04 -2.96
C ILE A 7 9.75 0.37 -3.31
N HIS A 8 10.18 0.89 -4.46
CA HIS A 8 9.72 2.19 -4.96
C HIS A 8 8.20 2.27 -5.07
N LEU A 9 7.58 1.26 -5.70
CA LEU A 9 6.12 1.16 -5.82
C LEU A 9 5.43 1.14 -4.45
N TRP A 10 5.92 0.31 -3.51
CA TRP A 10 5.33 0.20 -2.18
C TRP A 10 5.48 1.49 -1.37
N SER A 11 6.66 2.11 -1.41
CA SER A 11 6.93 3.37 -0.72
C SER A 11 6.03 4.49 -1.22
N ALA A 12 5.92 4.69 -2.54
CA ALA A 12 5.05 5.71 -3.12
C ALA A 12 3.58 5.50 -2.74
N LEU A 13 3.09 4.26 -2.76
CA LEU A 13 1.70 3.95 -2.37
C LEU A 13 1.45 4.09 -0.86
N SER A 14 2.49 3.97 -0.02
CA SER A 14 2.36 4.10 1.43
C SER A 14 2.03 5.53 1.87
N ASP A 15 2.33 6.53 1.02
CA ASP A 15 2.03 7.94 1.27
C ASP A 15 0.52 8.20 1.40
N VAL A 16 -0.34 7.32 0.86
CA VAL A 16 -1.80 7.37 1.05
C VAL A 16 -2.21 7.21 2.52
N PHE A 17 -1.35 6.59 3.34
CA PHE A 17 -1.63 6.25 4.75
C PHE A 17 -0.93 7.18 5.74
N ILE A 18 -0.37 8.29 5.27
CA ILE A 18 0.25 9.31 6.13
C ILE A 18 -0.83 10.22 6.72
N ASP A 19 -0.68 10.62 7.98
CA ASP A 19 -1.59 11.52 8.70
C ASP A 19 -1.39 13.00 8.30
N ASN A 20 -1.44 13.28 6.99
CA ASN A 20 -1.39 14.61 6.40
C ASN A 20 -2.32 14.64 5.17
N GLU A 21 -2.48 15.81 4.56
CA GLU A 21 -3.16 15.91 3.27
C GLU A 21 -2.41 15.07 2.21
N VAL A 22 -3.12 14.13 1.60
CA VAL A 22 -2.54 13.18 0.63
C VAL A 22 -2.45 13.84 -0.75
N ASP A 23 -1.22 13.99 -1.27
CA ASP A 23 -0.97 14.44 -2.65
C ASP A 23 -1.06 13.25 -3.64
N TYR A 24 -2.29 12.95 -4.07
CA TYR A 24 -2.56 11.88 -5.04
C TYR A 24 -1.88 12.12 -6.39
N GLY A 25 -1.68 13.39 -6.80
CA GLY A 25 -1.03 13.72 -8.06
C GLY A 25 0.46 13.39 -8.03
N TYR A 26 1.14 13.66 -6.91
CA TYR A 26 2.51 13.23 -6.68
C TYR A 26 2.62 11.71 -6.70
N ILE A 27 1.76 11.00 -5.95
CA ILE A 27 1.77 9.53 -5.89
C ILE A 27 1.55 8.92 -7.29
N ALA A 28 0.57 9.44 -8.05
CA ALA A 28 0.31 8.98 -9.41
C ALA A 28 1.54 9.12 -10.32
N ARG A 29 2.26 10.26 -10.27
CA ARG A 29 3.49 10.46 -11.04
C ARG A 29 4.60 9.47 -10.64
N GLN A 30 4.72 9.14 -9.35
CA GLN A 30 5.71 8.18 -8.88
C GLN A 30 5.45 6.75 -9.38
N VAL A 31 4.19 6.39 -9.63
CA VAL A 31 3.78 5.03 -10.02
C VAL A 31 3.34 4.90 -11.49
N ALA A 32 3.36 5.99 -12.27
CA ALA A 32 2.92 6.01 -13.66
C ALA A 32 3.71 5.09 -14.60
N GLY A 33 4.95 4.74 -14.24
CA GLY A 33 5.77 3.79 -14.99
C GLY A 33 5.37 2.33 -14.81
N PHE A 34 4.43 2.02 -13.90
CA PHE A 34 3.95 0.66 -13.65
C PHE A 34 2.59 0.42 -14.30
N ASP A 35 2.34 -0.82 -14.67
CA ASP A 35 1.01 -1.26 -15.12
C ASP A 35 -0.05 -1.01 -14.03
N ARG A 36 -1.22 -0.48 -14.43
CA ARG A 36 -2.31 -0.10 -13.50
C ARG A 36 -2.78 -1.26 -12.65
N ALA A 37 -2.92 -2.47 -13.23
CA ALA A 37 -3.35 -3.63 -12.45
C ALA A 37 -2.29 -4.03 -11.41
N THR A 38 -1.01 -3.85 -11.74
CA THR A 38 0.11 -4.03 -10.80
C THR A 38 0.06 -3.02 -9.65
N VAL A 39 -0.17 -1.73 -9.95
CA VAL A 39 -0.31 -0.68 -8.92
C VAL A 39 -1.49 -0.98 -8.00
N GLN A 40 -2.65 -1.33 -8.56
CA GLN A 40 -3.84 -1.67 -7.78
C GLN A 40 -3.64 -2.91 -6.91
N ALA A 41 -2.98 -3.93 -7.44
CA ALA A 41 -2.66 -5.13 -6.69
C ALA A 41 -1.72 -4.81 -5.52
N ALA A 42 -0.65 -4.03 -5.76
CA ALA A 42 0.28 -3.62 -4.71
C ALA A 42 -0.43 -2.78 -3.63
N PHE A 43 -1.28 -1.83 -4.03
CA PHE A 43 -2.04 -0.99 -3.10
C PHE A 43 -2.88 -1.83 -2.13
N TYR A 44 -3.73 -2.74 -2.65
CA TYR A 44 -4.64 -3.50 -1.80
C TYR A 44 -4.04 -4.73 -1.13
N GLN A 45 -3.06 -5.39 -1.74
CA GLN A 45 -2.56 -6.69 -1.29
C GLN A 45 -1.26 -6.60 -0.49
N ASP A 46 -0.48 -5.54 -0.69
CA ASP A 46 0.81 -5.35 -0.06
C ASP A 46 0.78 -4.18 0.92
N VAL A 47 0.52 -2.97 0.41
CA VAL A 47 0.67 -1.72 1.16
C VAL A 47 -0.46 -1.52 2.17
N ALA A 48 -1.72 -1.64 1.75
CA ALA A 48 -2.85 -1.44 2.64
C ALA A 48 -2.82 -2.37 3.87
N PRO A 49 -2.55 -3.68 3.76
CA PRO A 49 -2.43 -4.53 4.94
C PRO A 49 -1.28 -4.15 5.88
N ALA A 50 -0.18 -3.61 5.36
CA ALA A 50 0.98 -3.19 6.16
C ALA A 50 0.74 -1.84 6.85
N CYS A 51 0.10 -0.89 6.17
CA CYS A 51 -0.06 0.49 6.64
C CYS A 51 -1.38 0.74 7.38
N TYR A 52 -2.46 0.02 7.06
CA TYR A 52 -3.79 0.28 7.64
C TYR A 52 -3.84 0.05 9.15
N SER A 53 -3.13 -0.96 9.67
CA SER A 53 -3.05 -1.17 11.12
C SER A 53 -2.31 -0.04 11.84
N ASN A 54 -1.40 0.66 11.15
CA ASN A 54 -0.69 1.80 11.72
C ASN A 54 -1.61 3.02 11.93
N LEU A 55 -2.70 3.15 11.17
CA LEU A 55 -3.72 4.19 11.41
C LEU A 55 -4.41 4.04 12.77
N LEU A 56 -4.33 2.86 13.39
CA LEU A 56 -4.92 2.56 14.69
C LEU A 56 -3.90 2.70 15.85
N ALA A 57 -2.63 2.94 15.53
CA ALA A 57 -1.59 3.13 16.53
C ALA A 57 -1.55 4.61 17.00
N PRO A 58 -1.10 4.89 18.24
CA PRO A 58 -0.87 6.26 18.68
C PRO A 58 0.09 6.99 17.73
N ILE A 59 -0.39 8.08 17.13
CA ILE A 59 0.38 8.87 16.17
C ILE A 59 1.48 9.61 16.94
N PRO A 60 2.76 9.48 16.55
CA PRO A 60 3.81 10.24 17.21
C PRO A 60 3.65 11.74 16.92
N PRO A 61 4.19 12.63 17.78
CA PRO A 61 4.09 14.07 17.60
C PRO A 61 4.66 14.59 16.27
N ILE A 62 5.58 13.85 15.67
CA ILE A 62 6.17 14.12 14.35
C ILE A 62 6.13 12.81 13.56
N TRP A 63 5.41 12.81 12.44
CA TRP A 63 5.33 11.67 11.53
C TRP A 63 5.92 12.04 10.18
N THR A 64 6.99 11.35 9.79
CA THR A 64 7.74 11.60 8.53
C THR A 64 7.44 10.57 7.44
N GLY A 65 6.37 9.80 7.58
CA GLY A 65 6.04 8.69 6.68
C GLY A 65 6.64 7.35 7.11
N PHE A 66 6.51 6.35 6.24
CA PHE A 66 6.99 4.99 6.49
C PHE A 66 8.45 4.82 6.07
N ASP A 67 9.26 4.22 6.93
CA ASP A 67 10.60 3.80 6.56
C ASP A 67 10.53 2.69 5.49
N SER A 68 11.24 2.86 4.37
CA SER A 68 11.15 1.96 3.22
C SER A 68 11.75 0.57 3.53
N ALA A 69 12.75 0.48 4.42
CA ALA A 69 13.31 -0.81 4.82
C ALA A 69 12.32 -1.58 5.70
N TRP A 70 11.69 -0.91 6.67
CA TRP A 70 10.61 -1.46 7.48
C TRP A 70 9.41 -1.88 6.63
N LEU A 71 8.96 -1.03 5.70
CA LEU A 71 7.80 -1.30 4.86
C LEU A 71 8.03 -2.53 3.99
N SER A 72 9.17 -2.57 3.29
CA SER A 72 9.51 -3.71 2.43
C SER A 72 9.68 -5.00 3.22
N ALA A 73 10.34 -4.97 4.38
CA ALA A 73 10.47 -6.14 5.24
C ALA A 73 9.10 -6.64 5.75
N THR A 74 8.22 -5.73 6.16
CA THR A 74 6.86 -6.05 6.61
C THR A 74 6.05 -6.73 5.52
N ILE A 75 6.06 -6.17 4.31
CA ILE A 75 5.37 -6.73 3.14
C ILE A 75 5.94 -8.09 2.76
N GLU A 76 7.27 -8.22 2.67
CA GLU A 76 7.94 -9.47 2.31
C GLU A 76 7.64 -10.58 3.34
N GLN A 77 7.63 -10.26 4.63
CA GLN A 77 7.24 -11.18 5.70
C GLN A 77 5.77 -11.60 5.59
N ALA A 78 4.86 -10.66 5.33
CA ALA A 78 3.44 -10.97 5.13
C ALA A 78 3.23 -11.89 3.92
N GLN A 79 3.91 -11.63 2.80
CA GLN A 79 3.88 -12.48 1.62
C GLN A 79 4.42 -13.90 1.91
N ALA A 80 5.52 -14.01 2.64
CA ALA A 80 6.08 -15.31 3.05
C ALA A 80 5.12 -16.08 3.97
N ALA A 81 4.50 -15.41 4.95
CA ALA A 81 3.53 -16.01 5.87
C ALA A 81 2.25 -16.49 5.16
N ARG A 82 1.80 -15.78 4.12
CA ARG A 82 0.71 -16.26 3.25
C ARG A 82 1.12 -17.53 2.52
N ARG A 83 2.35 -17.62 2.01
CA ARG A 83 2.80 -18.82 1.28
C ARG A 83 2.86 -20.06 2.19
N SER A 84 3.25 -19.89 3.46
CA SER A 84 3.45 -21.01 4.39
C SER A 84 2.17 -21.58 5.04
N SER A 85 1.03 -20.86 5.04
CA SER A 85 -0.18 -21.31 5.76
C SER A 85 -1.49 -20.96 5.05
N THR A 86 -2.33 -21.97 4.80
CA THR A 86 -3.66 -21.81 4.18
C THR A 86 -4.64 -21.02 5.06
N LEU A 87 -4.62 -21.23 6.37
CA LEU A 87 -5.44 -20.46 7.31
C LEU A 87 -5.06 -18.98 7.29
N ARG A 88 -3.76 -18.66 7.29
CA ARG A 88 -3.29 -17.27 7.15
C ARG A 88 -3.72 -16.67 5.82
N ARG A 89 -3.65 -17.43 4.71
CA ARG A 89 -4.17 -16.96 3.41
C ARG A 89 -5.65 -16.60 3.47
N LEU A 90 -6.48 -17.43 4.12
CA LEU A 90 -7.91 -17.15 4.22
C LEU A 90 -8.18 -15.88 5.04
N ARG A 91 -7.54 -15.75 6.21
CA ARG A 91 -7.64 -14.55 7.04
C ARG A 91 -7.20 -13.31 6.28
N ASP A 92 -6.06 -13.36 5.61
CA ASP A 92 -5.53 -12.23 4.84
C ASP A 92 -6.44 -11.89 3.65
N ARG A 93 -7.07 -12.88 2.99
CA ARG A 93 -8.08 -12.63 1.95
C ARG A 93 -9.30 -11.88 2.48
N LEU A 94 -9.80 -12.26 3.66
CA LEU A 94 -10.92 -11.55 4.29
C LEU A 94 -10.53 -10.11 4.64
N PHE A 95 -9.32 -9.93 5.18
CA PHE A 95 -8.81 -8.60 5.50
C PHE A 95 -8.62 -7.73 4.24
N ILE A 96 -8.04 -8.27 3.17
CA ILE A 96 -7.91 -7.58 1.88
C ILE A 96 -9.29 -7.25 1.29
N ALA A 97 -10.29 -8.13 1.42
CA ALA A 97 -11.65 -7.84 0.98
C ALA A 97 -12.29 -6.69 1.76
N TYR A 98 -12.06 -6.62 3.08
CA TYR A 98 -12.45 -5.47 3.90
C TYR A 98 -11.73 -4.19 3.44
N LEU A 99 -10.41 -4.22 3.28
CA LEU A 99 -9.61 -3.07 2.85
C LEU A 99 -10.01 -2.57 1.46
N ARG A 100 -10.35 -3.46 0.53
CA ARG A 100 -10.89 -3.08 -0.78
C ARG A 100 -12.18 -2.26 -0.69
N ARG A 101 -13.02 -2.53 0.31
CA ARG A 101 -14.25 -1.75 0.53
C ARG A 101 -13.93 -0.45 1.25
N ALA A 102 -13.13 -0.51 2.32
CA ALA A 102 -12.79 0.64 3.14
C ALA A 102 -12.00 1.70 2.37
N LEU A 103 -11.01 1.26 1.57
CA LEU A 103 -10.08 2.12 0.84
C LEU A 103 -10.48 2.34 -0.63
N LYS A 104 -11.76 2.11 -0.95
CA LYS A 104 -12.27 2.36 -2.31
C LYS A 104 -12.21 3.86 -2.67
N PRO A 105 -12.57 4.80 -1.77
CA PRO A 105 -12.46 6.24 -2.08
C PRO A 105 -11.03 6.69 -2.38
N GLU A 106 -10.05 6.19 -1.63
CA GLU A 106 -8.63 6.53 -1.72
C GLU A 106 -8.07 6.01 -3.04
N TRP A 107 -8.40 4.77 -3.41
CA TRP A 107 -8.05 4.24 -4.71
C TRP A 107 -8.68 5.04 -5.85
N ALA A 108 -9.94 5.43 -5.75
CA ALA A 108 -10.62 6.20 -6.80
C ALA A 108 -9.94 7.56 -7.05
N LYS A 109 -9.46 8.22 -6.00
CA LYS A 109 -8.68 9.47 -6.12
C LYS A 109 -7.36 9.23 -6.86
N LEU A 110 -6.63 8.19 -6.47
CA LEU A 110 -5.38 7.82 -7.14
C LEU A 110 -5.60 7.42 -8.61
N GLU A 111 -6.63 6.64 -8.88
CA GLU A 111 -7.01 6.19 -10.22
C GLU A 111 -7.36 7.37 -11.13
N GLN A 112 -8.08 8.36 -10.59
CA GLN A 112 -8.39 9.59 -11.30
C GLN A 112 -7.14 10.39 -11.68
N GLU A 113 -6.15 10.49 -10.80
CA GLU A 113 -4.88 11.17 -11.12
C GLU A 113 -4.06 10.37 -12.14
N LEU A 114 -4.08 9.04 -12.07
CA LEU A 114 -3.45 8.18 -13.07
C LEU A 114 -4.09 8.32 -14.47
N ASP A 115 -5.39 8.57 -14.56
CA ASP A 115 -6.09 8.82 -15.85
C ASP A 115 -5.73 10.16 -16.50
N ARG A 116 -5.12 11.08 -15.74
CA ARG A 116 -4.74 12.42 -16.21
C ARG A 116 -3.30 12.51 -16.72
N LEU A 117 -2.50 11.46 -16.52
CA LEU A 117 -1.10 11.37 -16.94
C LEU A 117 -0.99 10.74 -18.33
#